data_AF-A0A0U2ZU48-F1
#
_entry.id   AF-A0A0U2ZU48-F1
#
_cell.length_a   1.000
_cell.length_b   1.000
_cell.length_c   1.000
_cell.angle_alpha   90.00
_cell.angle_beta   90.00
_cell.angle_gamma   90.00
#
_symmetry.space_group_name_H-M   'P 1'
#
loop_
_entity.id
_entity.type
_entity.pdbx_description
1 polymer ?
#
loop_
_entity_poly.entity_id
_entity_poly.type
_entity_poly.pdbx_seq_one_letter_code
_entity_poly.pdbx_strand_id
1 'polypeptide(L)'
;MHELFEMTRGDIVRVLIAALGGAAVGLERQWSGHADGPAARFAGIRTFTMLGGIGGVSGVFWIAGVTAPAAILLSGAVAIVAAAYVVGSRHDIDGTTETAALVVLAAGLLAGLGSVTPASGLIAILVLLLVEKSRLHSLVRRIDDVGLRSGVRFAVRR
;
A
#
# COMPACT_ATOMS: atom_id res chain seq x y z
N MET A 1 -21.05 23.25 -21.69
CA MET A 1 -19.83 23.05 -20.88
C MET A 1 -20.03 21.94 -19.84
N HIS A 2 -20.73 20.84 -20.18
CA HIS A 2 -20.90 19.63 -19.36
C HIS A 2 -21.39 18.51 -20.30
N GLU A 3 -20.58 18.08 -21.26
CA GLU A 3 -20.75 16.69 -21.71
C GLU A 3 -20.21 15.84 -20.59
N LEU A 4 -21.14 15.14 -19.95
CA LEU A 4 -20.93 14.34 -18.76
C LEU A 4 -19.81 13.34 -19.05
N PHE A 5 -18.77 13.38 -18.20
CA PHE A 5 -17.74 12.36 -18.15
C PHE A 5 -18.40 10.97 -18.11
N GLU A 6 -18.41 10.26 -19.24
CA GLU A 6 -18.80 8.86 -19.30
C GLU A 6 -17.56 8.00 -19.17
N MET A 7 -17.44 7.30 -18.04
CA MET A 7 -16.33 6.40 -17.80
C MET A 7 -16.48 5.19 -18.71
N THR A 8 -15.52 4.98 -19.61
CA THR A 8 -15.60 3.86 -20.55
C THR A 8 -15.42 2.53 -19.82
N ARG A 9 -15.83 1.42 -20.45
CA ARG A 9 -15.54 0.08 -19.91
C ARG A 9 -14.04 -0.14 -19.67
N GLY A 10 -13.19 0.42 -20.53
CA GLY A 10 -11.73 0.35 -20.39
C GLY A 10 -11.24 1.08 -19.14
N ASP A 11 -11.82 2.25 -18.84
CA ASP A 11 -11.46 3.03 -17.65
C ASP A 11 -11.88 2.33 -16.36
N ILE A 12 -13.07 1.71 -16.34
CA ILE A 12 -13.53 0.89 -15.22
C ILE A 12 -12.55 -0.26 -14.95
N VAL A 13 -12.13 -0.97 -16.00
CA VAL A 13 -11.16 -2.07 -15.87
C VAL A 13 -9.82 -1.57 -15.32
N ARG A 14 -9.33 -0.42 -15.79
CA ARG A 14 -8.07 0.18 -15.29
C ARG A 14 -8.14 0.55 -13.81
N VAL A 15 -9.25 1.16 -13.38
CA VAL A 15 -9.48 1.50 -11.97
C VAL A 15 -9.60 0.23 -11.12
N LEU A 16 -10.27 -0.81 -11.62
CA LEU A 16 -10.34 -2.11 -10.94
C LEU A 16 -8.95 -2.75 -10.79
N ILE A 17 -8.12 -2.74 -11.83
CA ILE A 17 -6.74 -3.25 -11.76
C ILE A 17 -5.94 -2.45 -10.71
N ALA A 18 -6.07 -1.14 -10.69
CA ALA A 18 -5.43 -0.28 -9.70
C ALA A 18 -5.87 -0.64 -8.26
N ALA A 19 -7.17 -0.80 -8.04
CA ALA A 19 -7.74 -1.17 -6.75
C ALA A 19 -7.28 -2.58 -6.31
N LEU A 20 -7.30 -3.56 -7.21
CA LEU A 20 -6.85 -4.93 -6.93
C LEU A 20 -5.35 -4.99 -6.64
N GLY A 21 -4.55 -4.21 -7.36
CA GLY A 21 -3.12 -4.10 -7.07
C GLY A 21 -2.85 -3.48 -5.70
N GLY A 22 -3.64 -2.47 -5.30
CA GLY A 22 -3.66 -1.96 -3.93
C GLY A 22 -4.08 -3.04 -2.92
N ALA A 23 -5.12 -3.81 -3.20
CA ALA A 23 -5.58 -4.90 -2.34
C ALA A 23 -4.48 -5.95 -2.11
N ALA A 24 -3.71 -6.31 -3.15
CA ALA A 24 -2.60 -7.24 -3.03
C ALA A 24 -1.52 -6.74 -2.05
N VAL A 25 -1.16 -5.45 -2.13
CA VAL A 25 -0.22 -4.82 -1.19
C VAL A 25 -0.80 -4.82 0.22
N GLY A 26 -2.07 -4.39 0.39
CA GLY A 26 -2.69 -4.32 1.70
C GLY A 26 -2.93 -5.68 2.36
N LEU A 27 -3.12 -6.75 1.58
CA LEU A 27 -3.17 -8.13 2.08
C LEU A 27 -1.83 -8.57 2.65
N GLU A 28 -0.73 -8.26 1.97
CA GLU A 28 0.60 -8.53 2.50
C GLU A 28 0.86 -7.72 3.78
N ARG A 29 0.46 -6.44 3.83
CA ARG A 29 0.61 -5.61 5.03
C ARG A 29 -0.14 -6.14 6.24
N GLN A 30 -1.36 -6.66 6.03
CA GLN A 30 -2.12 -7.36 7.08
C GLN A 30 -1.42 -8.63 7.53
N TRP A 31 -1.03 -9.50 6.60
CA TRP A 31 -0.39 -10.76 6.94
C TRP A 31 0.95 -10.58 7.66
N SER A 32 1.70 -9.54 7.31
CA SER A 32 2.97 -9.18 7.94
C SER A 32 2.81 -8.54 9.33
N GLY A 33 1.58 -8.44 9.85
CA GLY A 33 1.27 -7.89 11.18
C GLY A 33 1.47 -6.37 11.26
N HIS A 34 1.64 -5.69 10.12
CA HIS A 34 1.81 -4.24 10.09
C HIS A 34 0.47 -3.51 10.12
N ALA A 35 -0.66 -4.19 9.92
CA ALA A 35 -1.98 -3.55 9.93
C ALA A 35 -2.90 -3.99 11.09
N ASP A 36 -2.47 -4.94 11.92
CA ASP A 36 -3.29 -5.52 13.00
C ASP A 36 -2.51 -5.52 14.34
N GLY A 37 -3.22 -5.26 15.46
CA GLY A 37 -2.67 -5.32 16.83
C GLY A 37 -2.41 -3.97 17.50
N PRO A 38 -1.89 -3.95 18.75
CA PRO A 38 -1.64 -2.72 19.52
C PRO A 38 -0.63 -1.77 18.89
N ALA A 39 0.19 -2.26 17.95
CA ALA A 39 1.21 -1.53 17.21
C ALA A 39 0.89 -1.46 15.70
N ALA A 40 -0.39 -1.53 15.31
CA ALA A 40 -0.81 -1.45 13.91
C ALA A 40 -0.28 -0.15 13.26
N ARG A 41 0.44 -0.32 12.15
CA ARG A 41 1.05 0.74 11.35
C ARG A 41 0.16 1.06 10.15
N PHE A 42 -0.51 2.20 10.25
CA PHE A 42 -1.19 2.92 9.16
C PHE A 42 -2.39 2.24 8.45
N ALA A 43 -2.23 1.09 7.80
CA ALA A 43 -3.19 0.68 6.77
C ALA A 43 -3.19 -0.82 6.43
N GLY A 44 -4.39 -1.40 6.29
CA GLY A 44 -4.61 -2.78 5.81
C GLY A 44 -5.23 -2.87 4.41
N ILE A 45 -5.78 -4.04 4.06
CA ILE A 45 -6.32 -4.33 2.71
C ILE A 45 -7.29 -3.28 2.19
N ARG A 46 -8.24 -2.83 3.03
CA ARG A 46 -9.28 -1.87 2.63
C ARG A 46 -8.68 -0.52 2.24
N THR A 47 -7.76 0.00 3.06
CA THR A 47 -7.11 1.30 2.83
C THR A 47 -6.28 1.27 1.56
N PHE A 48 -5.44 0.25 1.37
CA PHE A 48 -4.63 0.15 0.15
C PHE A 48 -5.47 -0.08 -1.11
N THR A 49 -6.57 -0.82 -1.02
CA THR A 49 -7.55 -0.96 -2.14
C THR A 49 -8.12 0.39 -2.53
N MET A 50 -8.55 1.19 -1.54
CA MET A 50 -9.07 2.54 -1.75
C MET A 50 -8.01 3.48 -2.34
N LEU A 51 -6.77 3.43 -1.85
CA LEU A 51 -5.67 4.25 -2.37
C LEU A 51 -5.34 3.89 -3.83
N GLY A 52 -5.28 2.60 -4.17
CA GLY A 52 -5.09 2.16 -5.55
C GLY A 52 -6.22 2.67 -6.46
N GLY A 53 -7.46 2.52 -6.01
CA GLY A 53 -8.64 3.06 -6.71
C GLY A 53 -8.59 4.57 -6.89
N ILE A 54 -8.23 5.33 -5.85
CA ILE A 54 -8.05 6.79 -5.92
C ILE A 54 -7.01 7.17 -6.97
N GLY A 55 -5.85 6.52 -6.97
CA GLY A 55 -4.84 6.72 -8.01
C GLY A 55 -5.42 6.47 -9.41
N GLY A 56 -6.11 5.33 -9.58
CA GLY A 56 -6.80 4.97 -10.83
C GLY A 56 -7.77 6.04 -11.32
N VAL A 57 -8.68 6.47 -10.46
CA VAL A 57 -9.68 7.50 -10.78
C VAL A 57 -9.02 8.83 -11.12
N SER A 58 -8.00 9.25 -10.35
CA SER A 58 -7.22 10.45 -10.66
C SER A 58 -6.58 10.38 -12.05
N GLY A 59 -6.07 9.22 -12.47
CA GLY A 59 -5.48 9.05 -13.81
C GLY A 59 -6.54 9.16 -14.92
N VAL A 60 -7.71 8.55 -14.72
CA VAL A 60 -8.81 8.65 -15.69
C VAL A 60 -9.31 10.09 -15.80
N PHE A 61 -9.48 10.80 -14.67
CA PHE A 61 -9.88 12.21 -14.66
C PHE A 61 -8.86 13.10 -15.37
N TRP A 62 -7.57 12.79 -15.22
CA TRP A 62 -6.50 13.52 -15.89
C TRP A 62 -6.63 13.43 -17.42
N ILE A 63 -6.82 12.22 -17.96
CA ILE A 63 -7.00 12.01 -19.42
C ILE A 63 -8.29 12.64 -19.92
N ALA A 64 -9.36 12.61 -19.13
CA ALA A 64 -10.63 13.23 -19.48
C ALA A 64 -10.62 14.77 -19.45
N GLY A 65 -9.47 15.40 -19.19
CA GLY A 65 -9.34 16.87 -19.13
C GLY A 65 -9.85 17.50 -17.83
N VAL A 66 -10.25 16.69 -16.85
CA VAL A 66 -10.74 17.12 -15.53
C VAL A 66 -9.56 17.20 -14.54
N THR A 67 -8.51 17.93 -14.92
CA THR A 67 -7.20 17.90 -14.27
C THR A 67 -7.20 18.49 -12.86
N ALA A 68 -8.01 19.54 -12.59
CA ALA A 68 -8.08 20.15 -11.27
C ALA A 68 -8.67 19.18 -10.22
N PRO A 69 -9.84 18.54 -10.43
CA PRO A 69 -10.32 17.49 -9.55
C PRO A 69 -9.37 16.29 -9.43
N ALA A 70 -8.71 15.87 -10.52
CA ALA A 70 -7.71 14.80 -10.49
C ALA A 70 -6.57 15.11 -9.53
N ALA A 71 -6.02 16.33 -9.62
CA ALA A 71 -4.93 16.82 -8.77
C ALA A 71 -5.37 16.99 -7.31
N ILE A 72 -6.57 17.53 -7.06
CA ILE A 72 -7.13 17.66 -5.71
C ILE A 72 -7.31 16.29 -5.05
N LEU A 73 -7.89 15.33 -5.77
CA LEU A 73 -8.12 13.97 -5.26
C LEU A 73 -6.79 13.27 -4.94
N LEU A 74 -5.83 13.32 -5.86
CA LEU A 74 -4.52 12.68 -5.67
C LEU A 74 -3.73 13.34 -4.54
N SER A 75 -3.67 14.68 -4.50
CA SER A 75 -2.96 15.42 -3.45
C SER A 75 -3.61 15.23 -2.09
N GLY A 76 -4.95 15.12 -2.01
CA GLY A 76 -5.65 14.78 -0.79
C GLY A 76 -5.26 13.40 -0.25
N ALA A 77 -5.16 12.38 -1.12
CA ALA A 77 -4.69 11.06 -0.73
C ALA A 77 -3.23 11.08 -0.25
N VAL A 78 -2.34 11.78 -0.96
CA VAL A 78 -0.94 11.97 -0.54
C VAL A 78 -0.87 12.69 0.82
N ALA A 79 -1.70 13.71 1.04
CA ALA A 79 -1.76 14.43 2.30
C ALA A 79 -2.20 13.53 3.47
N ILE A 80 -3.17 12.62 3.25
CA ILE A 80 -3.58 11.63 4.26
C ILE A 80 -2.42 10.70 4.61
N VAL A 81 -1.70 10.19 3.60
CA VAL A 81 -0.53 9.33 3.81
C VAL A 81 0.58 10.07 4.57
N ALA A 82 0.87 11.32 4.19
CA ALA A 82 1.86 12.15 4.86
C ALA A 82 1.47 12.47 6.31
N ALA A 83 0.20 12.81 6.56
CA ALA A 83 -0.30 13.07 7.91
C ALA A 83 -0.16 11.83 8.81
N ALA A 84 -0.47 10.65 8.27
CA ALA A 84 -0.29 9.41 9.01
C ALA A 84 1.17 9.09 9.30
N TYR A 85 2.08 9.33 8.34
CA TYR A 85 3.52 9.20 8.58
C TYR A 85 3.97 10.13 9.72
N VAL A 86 3.53 11.40 9.72
CA VAL A 86 3.89 12.36 10.77
C VAL A 86 3.35 11.94 12.14
N VAL A 87 2.16 11.37 12.22
CA VAL A 87 1.58 10.87 13.48
C VAL A 87 2.28 9.59 13.95
N GLY A 88 2.53 8.65 13.03
CA GLY A 88 3.15 7.36 13.32
C GLY A 88 4.64 7.45 13.68
N SER A 89 5.39 8.29 12.96
CA SER A 89 6.84 8.48 13.16
C SER A 89 7.21 9.05 14.54
N ARG A 90 6.25 9.62 15.28
CA ARG A 90 6.45 10.08 16.66
C ARG A 90 6.65 8.94 17.66
N HIS A 91 6.19 7.74 17.34
CA HIS A 91 6.30 6.58 18.23
C HIS A 91 7.38 5.60 17.76
N ASP A 92 7.55 5.42 16.45
CA ASP A 92 8.58 4.54 15.87
C ASP A 92 8.95 4.94 14.43
N ILE A 93 10.23 4.81 14.06
CA ILE A 93 10.78 5.23 12.77
C ILE A 93 10.75 4.06 11.77
N ASP A 94 9.57 3.67 11.29
CA ASP A 94 9.47 2.84 10.08
C ASP A 94 8.25 3.23 9.26
N GLY A 95 8.55 4.02 8.21
CA GLY A 95 7.61 4.59 7.25
C GLY A 95 7.45 3.77 5.97
N THR A 96 7.83 2.49 5.99
CA THR A 96 7.76 1.64 4.78
C THR A 96 6.32 1.42 4.32
N THR A 97 5.34 1.44 5.22
CA THR A 97 3.92 1.29 4.88
C THR A 97 3.39 2.53 4.14
N GLU A 98 3.75 3.72 4.60
CA GLU A 98 3.38 4.99 3.98
C GLU A 98 4.09 5.16 2.64
N THR A 99 5.35 4.75 2.55
CA THR A 99 6.07 4.70 1.26
C THR A 99 5.38 3.73 0.29
N ALA A 100 4.99 2.54 0.74
CA ALA A 100 4.23 1.60 -0.07
C ALA A 100 2.89 2.19 -0.53
N ALA A 101 2.21 2.97 0.32
CA ALA A 101 0.96 3.64 -0.01
C ALA A 101 1.14 4.69 -1.12
N LEU A 102 2.23 5.46 -1.09
CA LEU A 102 2.58 6.39 -2.18
C LEU A 102 2.86 5.65 -3.49
N VAL A 103 3.55 4.51 -3.43
CA VAL A 103 3.82 3.67 -4.61
C VAL A 103 2.52 3.09 -5.18
N VAL A 104 1.57 2.69 -4.33
CA VAL A 104 0.24 2.23 -4.77
C VAL A 104 -0.56 3.36 -5.42
N LEU A 105 -0.52 4.57 -4.89
CA LEU A 105 -1.13 5.75 -5.51
C LEU A 105 -0.53 6.03 -6.90
N ALA A 106 0.80 5.97 -7.02
CA ALA A 106 1.50 6.16 -8.28
C ALA A 106 1.18 5.06 -9.30
N ALA A 107 1.17 3.80 -8.88
CA ALA A 107 0.78 2.68 -9.74
C ALA A 107 -0.67 2.80 -10.21
N GLY A 108 -1.58 3.17 -9.29
CA GLY A 108 -2.97 3.43 -9.63
C GLY A 108 -3.11 4.55 -10.65
N LEU A 109 -2.41 5.67 -10.45
CA LEU A 109 -2.36 6.78 -11.40
C LEU A 109 -1.92 6.32 -12.79
N LEU A 110 -0.83 5.55 -12.88
CA LEU A 110 -0.34 5.00 -14.14
C LEU A 110 -1.37 4.09 -14.82
N ALA A 111 -2.05 3.23 -14.06
CA ALA A 111 -3.11 2.38 -14.59
C ALA A 111 -4.27 3.21 -15.14
N GLY A 112 -4.71 4.24 -14.40
CA GLY A 112 -5.75 5.19 -14.83
C GLY A 112 -5.36 5.98 -16.07
N LEU A 113 -4.07 6.33 -16.21
CA LEU A 113 -3.50 6.95 -17.41
C LEU A 113 -3.40 5.97 -18.60
N GLY A 114 -3.88 4.74 -18.46
CA GLY A 114 -3.85 3.69 -19.49
C GLY A 114 -2.56 2.89 -19.57
N SER A 115 -1.58 3.18 -18.71
CA SER A 115 -0.29 2.49 -18.65
C SER A 115 -0.32 1.32 -17.66
N VAL A 116 -1.08 0.27 -18.01
CA VAL A 116 -1.30 -0.89 -17.12
C VAL A 116 -0.03 -1.74 -16.91
N THR A 117 0.82 -1.87 -17.93
CA THR A 117 2.08 -2.64 -17.85
C THR A 117 3.02 -2.11 -16.77
N PRO A 118 3.42 -0.82 -16.77
CA PRO A 118 4.29 -0.29 -15.71
C PRO A 118 3.58 -0.23 -14.36
N ALA A 119 2.27 0.01 -14.31
CA ALA A 119 1.50 -0.03 -13.07
C ALA A 119 1.57 -1.41 -12.39
N SER A 120 1.33 -2.47 -13.17
CA SER A 120 1.37 -3.85 -12.68
C SER A 120 2.78 -4.26 -12.26
N GLY A 121 3.80 -3.86 -13.03
CA GLY A 121 5.21 -4.08 -12.68
C GLY A 121 5.60 -3.41 -11.37
N LEU A 122 5.18 -2.17 -11.15
CA LEU A 122 5.47 -1.42 -9.91
C LEU A 122 4.83 -2.11 -8.69
N ILE A 123 3.59 -2.58 -8.82
CA ILE A 123 2.90 -3.32 -7.76
C ILE A 123 3.57 -4.67 -7.50
N ALA A 124 3.95 -5.40 -8.55
CA ALA A 124 4.64 -6.69 -8.41
C ALA A 124 5.98 -6.53 -7.68
N ILE A 125 6.79 -5.54 -8.07
CA ILE A 125 8.06 -5.23 -7.41
C ILE A 125 7.82 -4.83 -5.96
N LEU A 126 6.84 -3.96 -5.70
CA LEU A 126 6.50 -3.56 -4.35
C LEU A 126 6.12 -4.77 -3.49
N VAL A 127 5.19 -5.61 -3.92
CA VAL A 127 4.78 -6.81 -3.20
C VAL A 127 5.98 -7.74 -2.95
N LEU A 128 6.85 -7.93 -3.95
CA LEU A 128 8.05 -8.75 -3.79
C LEU A 128 8.97 -8.23 -2.67
N LEU A 129 9.31 -6.93 -2.70
CA LEU A 129 10.14 -6.29 -1.67
C LEU A 129 9.53 -6.42 -0.27
N LEU A 130 8.21 -6.26 -0.19
CA LEU A 130 7.47 -6.32 1.05
C LEU A 130 7.45 -7.74 1.65
N VAL A 131 7.18 -8.75 0.82
CA VAL A 131 7.21 -10.17 1.21
C VAL A 131 8.62 -10.57 1.69
N GLU A 132 9.66 -10.11 1.01
CA GLU A 132 11.05 -10.44 1.38
C GLU A 132 11.42 -9.87 2.76
N LYS A 133 11.13 -8.59 3.01
CA LYS A 133 11.30 -7.97 4.35
C LYS A 133 10.55 -8.77 5.42
N SER A 134 9.30 -9.14 5.15
CA SER A 134 8.45 -9.89 6.09
C SER A 134 9.02 -11.28 6.43
N ARG A 135 9.46 -12.02 5.40
CA ARG A 135 10.07 -13.35 5.56
C ARG A 135 11.34 -13.29 6.40
N LEU A 136 12.25 -12.36 6.09
CA LEU A 136 13.49 -12.18 6.85
C LEU A 136 13.19 -11.87 8.32
N HIS A 137 12.27 -10.95 8.58
CA HIS A 137 11.92 -10.56 9.94
C HIS A 137 11.24 -11.71 10.73
N SER A 138 10.42 -12.54 10.05
CA SER A 138 9.82 -13.73 10.64
C SER A 138 10.85 -14.82 10.97
N LEU A 139 11.83 -15.04 10.09
CA LEU A 139 12.94 -15.96 10.31
C LEU A 139 13.80 -15.54 11.51
N VAL A 140 14.16 -14.26 11.59
CA VAL A 140 14.92 -13.70 12.73
C VAL A 140 14.15 -13.88 14.03
N ARG A 141 12.87 -13.53 14.07
CA ARG A 141 12.03 -13.73 15.27
C ARG A 141 11.94 -15.20 15.71
N ARG A 142 11.84 -16.15 14.76
CA ARG A 142 11.83 -17.59 15.09
C ARG A 142 13.12 -18.07 15.74
N ILE A 143 14.27 -17.59 15.26
CA ILE A 143 15.57 -17.94 15.85
C ILE A 143 15.66 -17.40 17.29
N ASP A 144 15.23 -16.16 17.49
CA ASP A 144 15.26 -15.51 18.81
C ASP A 144 14.35 -16.22 19.82
N ASP A 145 13.12 -16.59 19.41
CA ASP A 145 12.17 -17.35 20.23
C ASP A 145 12.71 -18.74 20.62
N VAL A 146 13.36 -19.44 19.69
CA VAL A 146 14.00 -20.75 19.95
C VAL A 146 15.21 -20.60 20.88
N GLY A 147 16.02 -19.56 20.67
CA GLY A 147 17.19 -19.26 21.50
C GLY A 147 16.82 -18.92 22.95
N LEU A 148 15.83 -18.05 23.15
CA LEU A 148 15.29 -17.68 24.46
C LEU A 148 14.70 -18.88 25.19
N ARG A 149 13.87 -19.70 24.53
CA ARG A 149 13.29 -20.91 25.15
C ARG A 149 14.35 -21.94 25.52
N SER A 150 15.40 -22.06 24.72
CA SER A 150 16.52 -22.97 24.98
C SER A 150 17.37 -22.49 26.16
N GLY A 151 17.65 -21.19 26.24
CA GLY A 151 18.36 -20.58 27.36
C GLY A 151 17.62 -20.71 28.69
N VAL A 152 16.30 -20.46 28.69
CA VAL A 152 15.45 -20.62 29.89
C VAL A 152 15.38 -22.07 30.34
N ARG A 153 15.23 -23.03 29.43
CA ARG A 153 15.25 -24.47 29.77
C ARG A 153 16.60 -24.94 30.31
N PHE A 154 17.70 -24.37 29.82
CA PHE A 154 19.03 -24.69 30.32
C PHE A 154 19.27 -24.11 31.73
N ALA A 155 18.77 -22.89 31.99
CA ALA A 155 18.88 -22.23 33.29
C ALA A 155 18.06 -22.93 34.40
N VAL A 156 16.91 -23.52 34.08
CA VAL A 156 16.06 -24.26 35.03
C VAL A 156 16.58 -25.66 35.36
N ARG A 157 17.46 -26.24 34.53
CA ARG A 157 17.97 -27.61 34.70
C ARG A 157 19.32 -27.67 35.45
N ARG A 158 19.76 -26.55 36.01
CA ARG A 158 20.95 -26.44 36.86
C ARG A 158 20.56 -26.03 38.27
#